data_AF-Q9CPV5-F1
#
_entry.id   AF-Q9CPV5-F1
#
_cell.length_a   1.000
_cell.length_b   1.000
_cell.length_c   1.000
_cell.angle_alpha   90.00
_cell.angle_beta   90.00
_cell.angle_gamma   90.00
#
_symmetry.space_group_name_H-M   'P 1'
#
loop_
_entity.id
_entity.type
_entity.pdbx_description
1 polymer ?
#
loop_
_entity_poly.entity_id
_entity_poly.type
_entity_poly.pdbx_seq_one_letter_code
_entity_poly.pdbx_strand_id
1 'polypeptide(L)'
;MAEVSRDSEAAERGPEGSSPEAVPGDATIPRVKLLDAIVDTFLQKLVADRSYERFTTCYKHFHQLNPEVTQRIYDKFVAQLQTSIREEISEIKEEGNLEAVLNSLDKIIEEGRERGEPAWRPSGIPEKDLCSVMAPYFLKQQDTLCHQVRKQEAKNQELADAVLAGRRQVEELQQQVRALQQTWQALHREQRELLSVLRAPE
;
A
#
# COMPACT_ATOMS: atom_id res chain seq x y z
N MET A 1 12.54 -13.48 -36.96
CA MET A 1 11.18 -13.35 -37.54
C MET A 1 10.31 -12.76 -36.45
N ALA A 2 9.71 -11.59 -36.70
CA ALA A 2 9.13 -10.61 -35.76
C ALA A 2 10.16 -9.69 -35.07
N GLU A 3 10.58 -8.66 -35.80
CA GLU A 3 11.12 -7.40 -35.28
C GLU A 3 9.94 -6.48 -34.88
N VAL A 4 10.07 -5.78 -33.74
CA VAL A 4 9.31 -4.55 -33.47
C VAL A 4 10.32 -3.50 -33.03
N SER A 5 10.52 -2.51 -33.89
CA SER A 5 11.36 -1.34 -33.72
C SER A 5 10.50 -0.12 -33.40
N ARG A 6 11.06 0.74 -32.53
CA ARG A 6 11.04 2.21 -32.52
C ARG A 6 9.73 2.97 -32.25
N ASP A 7 9.83 3.89 -31.28
CA ASP A 7 9.58 5.36 -31.36
C ASP A 7 9.84 5.89 -29.93
N SER A 8 10.86 6.67 -29.56
CA SER A 8 11.48 7.95 -30.01
C SER A 8 10.60 9.20 -29.96
N GLU A 9 10.91 10.05 -28.97
CA GLU A 9 10.91 11.52 -28.95
C GLU A 9 9.60 12.33 -29.12
N ALA A 10 9.28 13.12 -28.08
CA ALA A 10 8.92 14.55 -28.12
C ALA A 10 8.63 14.99 -26.65
N ALA A 11 9.50 15.72 -25.95
CA ALA A 11 9.75 17.16 -26.04
C ALA A 11 8.49 18.04 -25.82
N GLU A 12 8.32 18.60 -24.61
CA GLU A 12 7.90 20.00 -24.42
C GLU A 12 8.40 20.53 -23.07
N ARG A 13 9.15 21.64 -23.15
CA ARG A 13 9.44 22.56 -22.04
C ARG A 13 8.32 23.59 -21.97
N GLY A 14 7.88 23.96 -20.77
CA GLY A 14 7.11 25.17 -20.50
C GLY A 14 7.32 25.65 -19.05
N PRO A 15 7.39 26.97 -18.79
CA PRO A 15 8.31 27.55 -17.80
C PRO A 15 7.66 28.07 -16.50
N GLU A 16 8.54 28.32 -15.53
CA GLU A 16 8.49 29.29 -14.43
C GLU A 16 7.17 30.04 -14.18
N GLY A 17 6.54 29.73 -13.04
CA GLY A 17 5.54 30.56 -12.37
C GLY A 17 5.95 30.75 -10.92
N SER A 18 6.39 31.96 -10.59
CA SER A 18 6.80 32.39 -9.25
C SER A 18 5.64 32.54 -8.26
N SER A 19 6.01 32.33 -6.99
CA SER A 19 5.47 32.98 -5.77
C SER A 19 4.19 32.42 -5.12
N PRO A 20 4.00 32.62 -3.80
CA PRO A 20 4.96 33.04 -2.75
C PRO A 20 4.89 32.19 -1.45
N GLU A 21 5.93 32.35 -0.64
CA GLU A 21 5.97 32.24 0.83
C GLU A 21 4.99 31.30 1.55
N ALA A 22 5.56 30.25 2.13
CA ALA A 22 4.97 29.50 3.23
C ALA A 22 4.61 30.46 4.38
N VAL A 23 3.32 30.77 4.50
CA VAL A 23 2.74 31.37 5.69
C VAL A 23 3.05 30.46 6.89
N PRO A 24 3.60 30.98 8.01
CA PRO A 24 3.87 30.19 9.19
C PRO A 24 2.58 29.56 9.69
N GLY A 25 2.62 28.25 9.88
CA GLY A 25 1.48 27.36 10.10
C GLY A 25 0.40 27.95 11.00
N ASP A 26 -0.80 28.04 10.44
CA ASP A 26 -2.05 28.22 11.16
C ASP A 26 -2.13 27.13 12.23
N ALA A 27 -1.83 27.51 13.48
CA ALA A 27 -1.84 26.62 14.63
C ALA A 27 -3.28 26.15 14.83
N THR A 28 -3.62 25.09 14.12
CA THR A 28 -4.97 24.57 14.03
C THR A 28 -5.37 24.14 15.43
N ILE A 29 -6.43 24.75 15.95
CA ILE A 29 -6.94 24.45 17.31
C ILE A 29 -7.18 22.94 17.37
N PRO A 30 -6.58 22.23 18.35
CA PRO A 30 -6.75 20.78 18.48
C PRO A 30 -8.24 20.44 18.54
N ARG A 31 -8.66 19.40 17.82
CA ARG A 31 -10.09 19.07 17.71
C ARG A 31 -10.74 18.75 19.04
N VAL A 32 -9.98 18.20 19.99
CA VAL A 32 -10.43 17.99 21.37
C VAL A 32 -10.79 19.31 22.08
N LYS A 33 -9.97 20.35 21.91
CA LYS A 33 -10.24 21.69 22.47
C LYS A 33 -11.45 22.33 21.80
N LEU A 34 -11.62 22.10 20.49
CA LEU A 34 -12.79 22.56 19.76
C LEU A 34 -14.08 21.89 20.27
N LEU A 35 -14.03 20.58 20.57
CA LEU A 35 -15.15 19.87 21.18
C LEU A 35 -15.53 20.47 22.54
N ASP A 36 -14.55 20.66 23.42
CA ASP A 36 -14.79 21.28 24.74
C ASP A 36 -15.40 22.68 24.59
N ALA A 37 -14.89 23.49 23.65
CA ALA A 37 -15.42 24.83 23.37
C ALA A 37 -16.86 24.81 22.81
N ILE A 38 -17.21 23.82 21.99
CA ILE A 38 -18.59 23.65 21.49
C ILE A 38 -19.54 23.32 22.64
N VAL A 39 -19.12 22.45 23.56
CA VAL A 39 -19.90 22.05 24.74
C VAL A 39 -20.09 23.24 25.68
N ASP A 40 -19.03 24.01 25.94
CA ASP A 40 -19.12 25.25 26.70
C ASP A 40 -20.10 26.24 26.08
N THR A 41 -20.01 26.44 24.77
CA THR A 41 -20.91 27.32 24.03
C THR A 41 -22.36 26.83 24.13
N PHE A 42 -22.59 25.52 23.99
CA PHE A 42 -23.91 24.91 24.13
C PHE A 42 -24.50 25.18 25.53
N LEU A 43 -23.74 24.93 26.59
CA LEU A 43 -24.19 25.13 27.98
C LEU A 43 -24.47 26.60 28.29
N GLN A 44 -23.67 27.52 27.74
CA GLN A 44 -23.93 28.96 27.85
C GLN A 44 -25.23 29.37 27.14
N LYS A 45 -25.48 28.84 25.94
CA LYS A 45 -26.71 29.12 25.18
C LYS A 45 -27.95 28.51 25.82
N LEU A 46 -27.81 27.35 26.47
CA LEU A 46 -28.89 26.69 27.21
C LEU A 46 -29.33 27.53 28.42
N VAL A 47 -28.38 28.18 29.11
CA VAL A 47 -28.61 28.98 30.33
C VAL A 47 -28.74 30.48 30.05
N ALA A 48 -28.82 30.88 28.78
CA ALA A 48 -28.78 32.26 28.31
C ALA A 48 -29.76 33.22 29.03
N ASP A 49 -29.49 34.52 28.86
CA ASP A 49 -30.22 35.61 29.50
C ASP A 49 -31.75 35.40 29.47
N ARG A 50 -32.36 35.61 30.64
CA ARG A 50 -33.78 35.36 31.00
C ARG A 50 -34.16 33.92 31.35
N SER A 51 -33.21 33.02 31.52
CA SER A 51 -33.50 31.67 32.03
C SER A 51 -34.14 31.70 33.44
N TYR A 52 -33.69 32.58 34.34
CA TYR A 52 -34.35 32.77 35.65
C TYR A 52 -35.72 33.44 35.55
N GLU A 53 -35.88 34.50 34.74
CA GLU A 53 -37.18 35.17 34.53
C GLU A 53 -38.25 34.21 33.99
N ARG A 54 -37.86 33.34 33.05
CA ARG A 54 -38.73 32.29 32.51
C ARG A 54 -39.11 31.29 33.61
N PHE A 55 -38.14 30.87 34.43
CA PHE A 55 -38.39 29.97 35.56
C PHE A 55 -39.38 30.57 36.56
N THR A 56 -39.19 31.82 37.00
CA THR A 56 -40.08 32.48 37.96
C THR A 56 -41.46 32.77 37.36
N THR A 57 -41.57 32.98 36.05
CA THR A 57 -42.86 33.13 35.35
C THR A 57 -43.71 31.85 35.39
N CYS A 58 -43.09 30.67 35.42
CA CYS A 58 -43.79 29.40 35.58
C CYS A 58 -44.15 29.11 37.05
N TYR A 59 -43.29 29.52 37.99
CA TYR A 59 -43.45 29.28 39.44
C TYR A 59 -43.87 30.53 40.23
N LYS A 60 -44.70 31.41 39.64
CA LYS A 60 -45.08 32.73 40.19
C LYS A 60 -45.52 32.68 41.66
N HIS A 61 -46.46 31.79 41.97
CA HIS A 61 -47.01 31.67 43.32
C HIS A 61 -45.93 31.31 44.36
N PHE A 62 -45.03 30.38 44.01
CA PHE A 62 -43.95 29.97 44.89
C PHE A 62 -42.88 31.07 45.03
N HIS A 63 -42.56 31.75 43.93
CA HIS A 63 -41.64 32.88 43.93
C HIS A 63 -42.12 34.05 44.80
N GLN A 64 -43.42 34.34 44.78
CA GLN A 64 -44.01 35.37 45.64
C GLN A 64 -43.95 35.01 47.14
N LEU A 65 -44.09 33.73 47.48
CA LEU A 65 -44.01 33.26 48.87
C LEU A 65 -42.57 33.28 49.40
N ASN A 66 -41.62 32.75 48.60
CA ASN A 66 -40.22 32.61 49.00
C ASN A 66 -39.28 32.83 47.80
N PRO A 67 -38.95 34.09 47.47
CA PRO A 67 -38.09 34.40 46.32
C PRO A 67 -36.67 33.85 46.50
N GLU A 68 -36.13 33.91 47.72
CA GLU A 68 -34.79 33.38 48.04
C GLU A 68 -34.70 31.87 47.80
N VAL A 69 -35.70 31.11 48.25
CA VAL A 69 -35.74 29.65 48.05
C VAL A 69 -35.87 29.33 46.56
N THR A 70 -36.70 30.09 45.83
CA THR A 70 -36.87 29.94 44.38
C THR A 70 -35.55 30.15 43.64
N GLN A 71 -34.79 31.19 44.01
CA GLN A 71 -33.47 31.45 43.46
C GLN A 71 -32.49 30.31 43.75
N ARG A 72 -32.41 29.84 45.01
CA ARG A 72 -31.53 28.72 45.40
C ARG A 72 -31.87 27.43 44.64
N ILE A 73 -33.15 27.14 44.43
CA ILE A 73 -33.58 25.96 43.65
C ILE A 73 -33.13 26.09 42.20
N TYR A 74 -33.33 27.26 41.59
CA TYR A 74 -32.92 27.50 40.21
C TYR A 74 -31.39 27.41 40.04
N ASP A 75 -30.63 28.06 40.93
CA ASP A 75 -29.17 28.03 40.88
C ASP A 75 -28.65 26.58 41.01
N LYS A 76 -29.24 25.80 41.93
CA LYS A 76 -28.92 24.38 42.09
C LYS A 76 -29.29 23.57 40.84
N PHE A 77 -30.46 23.81 40.25
CA PHE A 77 -30.90 23.13 39.04
C PHE A 77 -29.93 23.38 37.87
N VAL A 78 -29.59 24.65 37.62
CA VAL A 78 -28.68 25.04 36.53
C VAL A 78 -27.29 24.45 36.75
N ALA A 79 -26.75 24.60 37.97
CA ALA A 79 -25.43 24.04 38.30
C ALA A 79 -25.40 22.52 38.11
N GLN A 80 -26.41 21.81 38.66
CA GLN A 80 -26.49 20.35 38.52
C GLN A 80 -26.65 19.91 37.06
N LEU A 81 -27.46 20.62 36.26
CA LEU A 81 -27.65 20.32 34.84
C LEU A 81 -26.34 20.52 34.05
N GLN A 82 -25.66 21.65 34.25
CA GLN A 82 -24.40 21.94 33.57
C GLN A 82 -23.31 20.94 33.97
N THR A 83 -23.18 20.63 35.27
CA THR A 83 -22.21 19.66 35.77
C THR A 83 -22.50 18.26 35.24
N SER A 84 -23.76 17.80 35.31
CA SER A 84 -24.14 16.46 34.83
C SER A 84 -23.88 16.30 33.33
N ILE A 85 -24.17 17.32 32.50
CA ILE A 85 -23.85 17.26 31.06
C ILE A 85 -22.33 17.22 30.82
N ARG A 86 -21.54 17.98 31.59
CA ARG A 86 -20.08 17.98 31.47
C ARG A 86 -19.47 16.66 31.89
N GLU A 87 -19.98 16.06 32.96
CA GLU A 87 -19.58 14.74 33.45
C GLU A 87 -19.91 13.69 32.39
N GLU A 88 -21.15 13.64 31.89
CA GLU A 88 -21.58 12.72 30.82
C GLU A 88 -20.70 12.82 29.57
N ILE A 89 -20.38 14.04 29.12
CA ILE A 89 -19.51 14.24 27.96
C ILE A 89 -18.08 13.80 28.27
N SER A 90 -17.60 14.02 29.49
CA SER A 90 -16.27 13.56 29.91
C SER A 90 -16.21 12.03 29.96
N GLU A 91 -17.26 11.37 30.46
CA GLU A 91 -17.40 9.92 30.44
C GLU A 91 -17.41 9.40 28.99
N ILE A 92 -18.19 9.99 28.08
CA ILE A 92 -18.19 9.62 26.65
C ILE A 92 -16.80 9.83 26.01
N LYS A 93 -16.08 10.91 26.37
CA LYS A 93 -14.72 11.16 25.90
C LYS A 93 -13.74 10.08 26.35
N GLU A 94 -13.86 9.64 27.61
CA GLU A 94 -13.02 8.58 28.19
C GLU A 94 -13.37 7.21 27.61
N GLU A 95 -14.65 6.82 27.58
CA GLU A 95 -15.12 5.55 27.01
C GLU A 95 -14.75 5.40 25.54
N GLY A 96 -14.92 6.48 24.75
CA GLY A 96 -14.59 6.51 23.33
C GLY A 96 -13.10 6.74 23.03
N ASN A 97 -12.26 6.95 24.05
CA ASN A 97 -10.87 7.39 23.92
C ASN A 97 -10.72 8.54 22.90
N LEU A 98 -11.66 9.49 22.95
CA LEU A 98 -11.83 10.50 21.90
C LEU A 98 -10.63 11.42 21.81
N GLU A 99 -9.94 11.70 22.92
CA GLU A 99 -8.75 12.53 22.90
C GLU A 99 -7.64 11.91 22.05
N ALA A 100 -7.37 10.62 22.23
CA ALA A 100 -6.35 9.93 21.42
C ALA A 100 -6.77 9.83 19.94
N VAL A 101 -8.04 9.52 19.67
CA VAL A 101 -8.56 9.43 18.29
C VAL A 101 -8.50 10.78 17.58
N LEU A 102 -8.96 11.87 18.23
CA LEU A 102 -8.93 13.21 17.64
C LEU A 102 -7.50 13.74 17.47
N ASN A 103 -6.61 13.48 18.43
CA ASN A 103 -5.19 13.82 18.28
C ASN A 103 -4.53 13.02 17.14
N SER A 104 -4.90 11.74 16.97
CA SER A 104 -4.44 10.92 15.85
C SER A 104 -4.97 11.43 14.51
N LEU A 105 -6.22 11.91 14.48
CA LEU A 105 -6.83 12.51 13.30
C LEU A 105 -6.16 13.82 12.92
N ASP A 106 -5.87 14.68 13.91
CA ASP A 106 -5.10 15.92 13.71
C ASP A 106 -3.73 15.60 13.09
N LYS A 107 -3.05 14.56 13.59
CA LYS A 107 -1.78 14.09 13.01
C LYS A 107 -1.92 13.60 11.57
N ILE A 108 -2.94 12.78 11.26
CA ILE A 108 -3.19 12.28 9.89
C ILE A 108 -3.48 13.43 8.92
N ILE A 109 -4.22 14.45 9.37
CA ILE A 109 -4.53 15.64 8.55
C ILE A 109 -3.25 16.43 8.26
N GLU A 110 -2.38 16.63 9.25
CA GLU A 110 -1.08 17.29 9.03
C GLU A 110 -0.18 16.48 8.09
N GLU A 111 -0.10 15.15 8.25
CA GLU A 111 0.64 14.25 7.34
C GLU A 111 0.06 14.26 5.90
N GLY A 112 -1.22 14.57 5.74
CA GLY A 112 -1.93 14.61 4.46
C GLY A 112 -2.04 16.00 3.81
N ARG A 113 -1.61 17.08 4.48
CA ARG A 113 -1.87 18.49 4.08
C ARG A 113 -1.33 18.84 2.69
N GLU A 114 -0.24 18.19 2.26
CA GLU A 114 0.39 18.42 0.96
C GLU A 114 -0.41 17.84 -0.22
N ARG A 115 -1.36 16.92 0.03
CA ARG A 115 -2.16 16.27 -1.01
C ARG A 115 -3.39 17.13 -1.32
N GLY A 116 -3.29 18.00 -2.33
CA GLY A 116 -4.39 18.87 -2.77
C GLY A 116 -5.52 18.15 -3.53
N GLU A 117 -5.33 16.89 -3.92
CA GLU A 117 -6.30 16.11 -4.67
C GLU A 117 -7.28 15.37 -3.74
N PRO A 118 -8.54 15.15 -4.18
CA PRO A 118 -9.47 14.30 -3.45
C PRO A 118 -8.89 12.90 -3.26
N ALA A 119 -8.63 12.53 -2.00
CA ALA A 119 -8.15 11.19 -1.67
C ALA A 119 -9.18 10.11 -2.06
N TRP A 120 -8.69 8.92 -2.40
CA TRP A 120 -9.52 7.76 -2.69
C TRP A 120 -10.53 7.49 -1.55
N ARG A 121 -11.74 7.07 -1.94
CA ARG A 121 -12.82 6.66 -1.05
C ARG A 121 -13.30 5.26 -1.47
N PRO A 122 -13.71 4.39 -0.54
CA PRO A 122 -14.25 3.08 -0.87
C PRO A 122 -15.33 3.20 -1.94
N SER A 123 -15.17 2.46 -3.04
CA SER A 123 -16.02 2.60 -4.22
C SER A 123 -17.41 1.96 -4.02
N GLY A 124 -17.56 1.17 -2.95
CA GLY A 124 -18.74 0.33 -2.71
C GLY A 124 -18.65 -1.02 -3.43
N ILE A 125 -17.57 -1.26 -4.21
CA ILE A 125 -17.31 -2.52 -4.91
C ILE A 125 -16.08 -3.17 -4.26
N PRO A 126 -16.26 -4.20 -3.42
CA PRO A 126 -15.18 -4.75 -2.62
C PRO A 126 -14.05 -5.33 -3.47
N GLU A 127 -14.35 -5.92 -4.64
CA GLU A 127 -13.34 -6.49 -5.54
C GLU A 127 -12.37 -5.41 -6.03
N LYS A 128 -12.90 -4.24 -6.41
CA LYS A 128 -12.09 -3.12 -6.91
C LYS A 128 -11.21 -2.55 -5.80
N ASP A 129 -11.76 -2.39 -4.61
CA ASP A 129 -11.06 -1.82 -3.45
C ASP A 129 -9.98 -2.81 -2.96
N LEU A 130 -10.25 -4.12 -2.99
CA LEU A 130 -9.32 -5.16 -2.61
C LEU A 130 -8.16 -5.31 -3.60
N CYS A 131 -8.39 -5.13 -4.91
CA CYS A 131 -7.32 -5.17 -5.91
C CYS A 131 -6.18 -4.19 -5.59
N SER A 132 -6.50 -2.96 -5.13
CA SER A 132 -5.50 -1.97 -4.78
C SER A 132 -4.65 -2.40 -3.58
N VAL A 133 -5.26 -3.08 -2.60
CA VAL A 133 -4.57 -3.57 -1.39
C VAL A 133 -3.72 -4.80 -1.70
N MET A 134 -4.18 -5.68 -2.59
CA MET A 134 -3.48 -6.91 -2.94
C MET A 134 -2.33 -6.70 -3.93
N ALA A 135 -2.36 -5.63 -4.73
CA ALA A 135 -1.39 -5.38 -5.80
C ALA A 135 0.09 -5.46 -5.37
N PRO A 136 0.54 -4.86 -4.24
CA PRO A 136 1.94 -4.95 -3.83
C PRO A 136 2.40 -6.39 -3.54
N TYR A 137 1.52 -7.23 -2.99
CA TYR A 137 1.84 -8.63 -2.70
C TYR A 137 1.97 -9.45 -3.99
N PHE A 138 1.06 -9.23 -4.94
CA PHE A 138 1.11 -9.91 -6.24
C PHE A 138 2.31 -9.48 -7.08
N LEU A 139 2.68 -8.20 -7.07
CA LEU A 139 3.89 -7.71 -7.73
C LEU A 139 5.15 -8.34 -7.11
N LYS A 140 5.24 -8.39 -5.79
CA LYS A 140 6.36 -9.07 -5.10
C LYS A 140 6.45 -10.55 -5.45
N GLN A 141 5.32 -11.24 -5.55
CA GLN A 141 5.27 -12.65 -5.96
C GLN A 141 5.69 -12.83 -7.42
N GLN A 142 5.21 -11.97 -8.31
CA GLN A 142 5.60 -11.94 -9.72
C GLN A 142 7.11 -11.75 -9.86
N ASP A 143 7.69 -10.77 -9.18
CA ASP A 143 9.14 -10.50 -9.22
C ASP A 143 9.96 -11.71 -8.74
N THR A 144 9.49 -12.37 -7.67
CA THR A 144 10.13 -13.57 -7.11
C THR A 144 10.11 -14.72 -8.13
N LEU A 145 8.97 -14.97 -8.76
CA LEU A 145 8.83 -16.03 -9.77
C LEU A 145 9.65 -15.71 -11.02
N CYS A 146 9.63 -14.46 -11.51
CA CYS A 146 10.44 -14.03 -12.63
C CYS A 146 11.94 -14.24 -12.36
N HIS A 147 12.41 -13.95 -11.14
CA HIS A 147 13.79 -14.22 -10.75
C HIS A 147 14.12 -15.72 -10.77
N GLN A 148 13.22 -16.57 -10.26
CA GLN A 148 13.41 -18.03 -10.28
C GLN A 148 13.43 -18.59 -11.70
N VAL A 149 12.54 -18.12 -12.58
CA VAL A 149 12.48 -18.52 -13.99
C VAL A 149 13.79 -18.14 -14.69
N ARG A 150 14.24 -16.89 -14.59
CA ARG A 150 15.51 -16.44 -15.19
C ARG A 150 16.71 -17.25 -14.69
N LYS A 151 16.74 -17.58 -13.39
CA LYS A 151 17.79 -18.42 -12.81
C LYS A 151 17.79 -19.83 -13.40
N GLN A 152 16.61 -20.42 -13.63
CA GLN A 152 16.51 -21.74 -14.23
C GLN A 152 16.83 -21.72 -15.73
N GLU A 153 16.41 -20.70 -16.46
CA GLU A 153 16.74 -20.49 -17.88
C GLU A 153 18.24 -20.38 -18.10
N ALA A 154 18.96 -19.62 -17.25
CA ALA A 154 20.42 -19.51 -17.32
C ALA A 154 21.11 -20.87 -17.14
N LYS A 155 20.70 -21.66 -16.12
CA LYS A 155 21.21 -23.02 -15.92
C LYS A 155 20.88 -23.95 -17.07
N ASN A 156 19.68 -23.86 -17.62
CA ASN A 156 19.28 -24.68 -18.77
C ASN A 156 20.14 -24.35 -20.01
N GLN A 157 20.49 -23.08 -20.20
CA GLN A 157 21.39 -22.67 -21.28
C GLN A 157 22.79 -23.27 -21.10
N GLU A 158 23.37 -23.17 -19.90
CA GLU A 158 24.66 -23.80 -19.58
C GLU A 158 24.65 -25.33 -19.81
N LEU A 159 23.58 -26.00 -19.41
CA LEU A 159 23.40 -27.43 -19.64
C LEU A 159 23.22 -27.78 -21.12
N ALA A 160 22.49 -26.95 -21.89
CA ALA A 160 22.32 -27.13 -23.32
C ALA A 160 23.66 -27.01 -24.06
N ASP A 161 24.49 -26.04 -23.68
CA ASP A 161 25.83 -25.84 -24.23
C ASP A 161 26.75 -27.04 -23.90
N ALA A 162 26.67 -27.56 -22.67
CA ALA A 162 27.39 -28.77 -22.26
C ALA A 162 26.93 -30.02 -23.04
N VAL A 163 25.63 -30.17 -23.30
CA VAL A 163 25.09 -31.26 -24.13
C VAL A 163 25.56 -31.16 -25.57
N LEU A 164 25.58 -29.95 -26.15
CA LEU A 164 26.09 -29.73 -27.50
C LEU A 164 27.59 -30.06 -27.59
N ALA A 165 28.39 -29.67 -26.59
CA ALA A 165 29.81 -30.05 -26.51
C ALA A 165 29.97 -31.57 -26.41
N GLY A 166 29.19 -32.25 -25.56
CA GLY A 166 29.19 -33.71 -25.45
C GLY A 166 28.78 -34.41 -26.74
N ARG A 167 27.78 -33.89 -27.47
CA ARG A 167 27.37 -34.43 -28.79
C ARG A 167 28.49 -34.33 -29.83
N ARG A 168 29.23 -33.21 -29.87
CA ARG A 168 30.39 -33.04 -30.75
C ARG A 168 31.50 -34.05 -30.44
N GLN A 169 31.81 -34.26 -29.16
CA GLN A 169 32.80 -35.27 -28.75
C GLN A 169 32.38 -36.69 -29.18
N VAL A 170 31.10 -37.05 -29.02
CA VAL A 170 30.59 -38.36 -29.47
C VAL A 170 30.69 -38.49 -30.99
N GLU A 171 30.39 -37.44 -31.74
CA GLU A 171 30.51 -37.43 -33.20
C GLU A 171 31.98 -37.62 -33.64
N GLU A 172 32.92 -36.90 -33.03
CA GLU A 172 34.36 -37.06 -33.28
C GLU A 172 34.85 -38.48 -32.96
N LEU A 173 34.44 -39.04 -31.82
CA LEU A 173 34.76 -40.42 -31.45
C LEU A 173 34.19 -41.42 -32.46
N GLN A 174 32.95 -41.22 -32.94
CA GLN A 174 32.36 -42.06 -33.98
C GLN A 174 33.15 -41.98 -35.30
N GLN A 175 33.64 -40.79 -35.68
CA GLN A 175 34.48 -40.62 -36.86
C GLN A 175 35.82 -41.35 -36.71
N GLN A 176 36.46 -41.26 -35.54
CA GLN A 176 37.70 -41.99 -35.23
C GLN A 176 37.50 -43.51 -35.28
N VAL A 177 36.40 -44.02 -34.70
CA VAL A 177 36.05 -45.44 -34.74
C VAL A 177 35.81 -45.92 -36.18
N ARG A 178 35.09 -45.14 -37.00
CA ARG A 178 34.88 -45.47 -38.43
C ARG A 178 36.19 -45.44 -39.22
N ALA A 179 37.07 -44.47 -38.98
CA ALA A 179 38.38 -44.40 -39.61
C ALA A 179 39.22 -45.63 -39.26
N LEU A 180 39.25 -46.02 -37.98
CA LEU A 180 39.94 -47.23 -37.52
C LEU A 180 39.33 -48.50 -38.14
N GLN A 181 38.00 -48.58 -38.23
CA GLN A 181 37.33 -49.68 -38.92
C GLN A 181 37.76 -49.77 -40.40
N GLN A 182 37.84 -48.64 -41.10
CA GLN A 182 38.27 -48.58 -42.51
C GLN A 182 39.73 -48.98 -42.68
N THR A 183 40.64 -48.57 -41.78
CA THR A 183 42.06 -48.98 -41.83
C THR A 183 42.20 -50.49 -41.61
N TRP A 184 41.47 -51.08 -40.66
CA TRP A 184 41.43 -52.53 -40.48
C TRP A 184 40.88 -53.27 -41.70
N GLN A 185 39.83 -52.74 -42.34
CA GLN A 185 39.29 -53.31 -43.58
C GLN A 185 40.30 -53.24 -44.74
N ALA A 186 41.06 -52.14 -44.86
CA ALA A 186 42.10 -51.98 -45.87
C ALA A 186 43.25 -52.99 -45.65
N LEU A 187 43.77 -53.09 -44.42
CA LEU A 187 44.80 -54.07 -44.06
C LEU A 187 44.33 -55.50 -44.34
N HIS A 188 43.07 -55.82 -44.05
CA HIS A 188 42.51 -57.14 -44.34
C HIS A 188 42.40 -57.43 -45.85
N ARG A 189 42.15 -56.41 -46.68
CA ARG A 189 42.17 -56.54 -48.15
C ARG A 189 43.59 -56.81 -48.65
N GLU A 190 44.58 -56.04 -48.18
CA GLU A 190 46.00 -56.25 -48.53
C GLU A 190 46.48 -57.66 -48.13
N GLN A 191 46.06 -58.14 -46.95
CA GLN A 191 46.35 -59.52 -46.52
C GLN A 191 45.72 -60.56 -47.46
N ARG A 192 44.48 -60.37 -47.90
CA ARG A 192 43.85 -61.28 -48.87
C ARG A 192 44.55 -61.26 -50.22
N GLU A 193 44.96 -60.09 -50.70
CA GLU A 193 45.72 -59.94 -51.94
C GLU A 193 47.08 -60.65 -51.83
N LEU A 194 47.82 -60.46 -50.75
CA LEU A 194 49.06 -61.20 -50.47
C LEU A 194 48.85 -62.71 -50.44
N LEU A 195 47.80 -63.19 -49.75
CA LEU A 195 47.46 -64.62 -49.73
C LEU A 195 47.09 -65.15 -51.12
N SER A 196 46.48 -64.33 -51.98
CA SER A 196 46.19 -64.72 -53.37
C SER A 196 47.44 -64.79 -54.25
N VAL A 197 48.45 -63.94 -54.00
CA VAL A 197 49.75 -63.97 -54.70
C VAL A 197 50.60 -65.17 -54.25
N LEU A 198 50.58 -65.50 -52.96
CA LEU A 198 51.30 -66.66 -52.41
C LEU A 198 50.64 -67.99 -52.76
N ARG A 199 49.34 -67.98 -53.08
CA ARG A 199 48.62 -69.16 -53.55
C ARG A 199 48.98 -69.35 -55.03
N ALA A 200 50.03 -70.15 -55.26
CA ALA A 200 50.44 -70.59 -56.59
C ALA A 200 49.22 -71.13 -57.36
N PRO A 201 49.12 -70.88 -58.68
CA PRO A 201 48.15 -71.57 -59.50
C PRO A 201 48.48 -73.06 -59.48
N GLU A 202 47.45 -73.89 -59.54
CA GLU A 202 47.57 -75.35 -59.67
C GLU A 202 48.52 -75.78 -60.80
#